data_AF-A0A7X6VKV6-F1
#
_entry.id   AF-A0A7X6VKV6-F1
#
_cell.length_a   1.000
_cell.length_b   1.000
_cell.length_c   1.000
_cell.angle_alpha   90.00
_cell.angle_beta   90.00
_cell.angle_gamma   90.00
#
_symmetry.space_group_name_H-M   'P 1'
#
loop_
_entity.id
_entity.type
_entity.pdbx_description
1 polymer ?
#
loop_
_entity_poly.entity_id
_entity_poly.type
_entity_poly.pdbx_seq_one_letter_code
_entity_poly.pdbx_strand_id
1 'polypeptide(L)' 'MDWERVPADTVVVESKNIMLKDVVQAAADGIDTPEALLEKFGLEEGTEGTENFQPILDVFLPAIARLRSGSCGGG' A
#
# COMPACT_ATOMS: atom_id res chain seq x y z
N MET A 1 -6.37 -12.87 2.05
CA MET A 1 -5.73 -12.95 0.72
C MET A 1 -4.24 -12.83 0.93
N ASP A 2 -3.42 -13.66 0.28
CA ASP A 2 -1.95 -13.60 0.45
C ASP A 2 -1.36 -12.49 -0.44
N TRP A 3 -1.43 -11.24 0.01
CA TRP A 3 -1.01 -10.07 -0.77
C TRP A 3 0.46 -10.11 -1.21
N GLU A 4 1.33 -10.82 -0.48
CA GLU A 4 2.74 -11.03 -0.87
C GLU A 4 2.91 -11.81 -2.19
N ARG A 5 1.91 -12.62 -2.57
CA ARG A 5 1.96 -13.50 -3.74
C ARG A 5 1.09 -12.99 -4.90
N VAL A 6 0.38 -11.89 -4.67
CA VAL A 6 -0.51 -11.27 -5.64
C VAL A 6 0.32 -10.43 -6.63
N PRO A 7 0.06 -10.51 -7.95
CA PRO A 7 0.72 -9.68 -8.93
C PRO A 7 0.55 -8.18 -8.64
N ALA A 8 1.60 -7.38 -8.86
CA ALA A 8 1.62 -5.96 -8.54
C ALA A 8 0.63 -5.13 -9.39
N ASP A 9 0.21 -5.65 -10.54
CA ASP A 9 -0.82 -5.11 -11.44
C ASP A 9 -2.24 -5.60 -11.10
N THR A 10 -2.43 -6.26 -9.96
CA THR A 10 -3.77 -6.61 -9.46
C THR A 10 -4.51 -5.34 -9.06
N VAL A 11 -5.73 -5.20 -9.58
CA VAL A 11 -6.65 -4.10 -9.24
C VAL A 11 -7.11 -4.27 -7.79
N VAL A 12 -6.92 -3.23 -6.98
CA VAL A 12 -7.37 -3.16 -5.58
C VAL A 12 -8.66 -2.35 -5.49
N VAL A 13 -8.72 -1.19 -6.16
CA VAL A 13 -9.93 -0.35 -6.22
C VAL A 13 -10.31 -0.16 -7.68
N GLU A 14 -11.37 -0.83 -8.10
CA GLU A 14 -11.80 -0.88 -9.51
C GLU A 14 -12.25 0.48 -10.03
N SER A 15 -13.01 1.24 -9.22
CA SER A 15 -13.59 2.54 -9.59
C SER A 15 -12.55 3.59 -10.02
N LYS A 16 -11.32 3.47 -9.53
CA LYS A 16 -10.20 4.36 -9.86
C LYS A 16 -9.03 3.64 -10.53
N ASN A 17 -9.18 2.36 -10.86
CA ASN A 17 -8.13 1.51 -11.43
C ASN A 17 -6.81 1.57 -10.61
N ILE A 18 -6.94 1.56 -9.28
CA ILE A 18 -5.79 1.59 -8.37
C ILE A 18 -5.28 0.17 -8.22
N MET A 19 -3.99 -0.02 -8.51
CA MET A 19 -3.34 -1.31 -8.47
C MET A 19 -2.60 -1.51 -7.14
N LEU A 20 -2.27 -2.76 -6.82
CA LEU A 20 -1.47 -3.11 -5.65
C LEU A 20 -0.15 -2.33 -5.60
N LYS A 21 0.55 -2.20 -6.73
CA LYS A 21 1.78 -1.40 -6.83
C LYS A 21 1.60 0.06 -6.42
N ASP A 22 0.44 0.65 -6.68
CA ASP A 22 0.19 2.07 -6.39
C ASP A 22 0.02 2.27 -4.88
N VAL A 23 -0.64 1.33 -4.21
CA VAL A 23 -0.78 1.28 -2.75
C VAL A 23 0.59 1.08 -2.09
N VAL A 24 1.37 0.10 -2.55
CA VAL A 24 2.71 -0.18 -2.01
C VAL A 24 3.66 0.99 -2.23
N GLN A 25 3.61 1.64 -3.40
CA GLN A 25 4.39 2.84 -3.67
C GLN A 25 3.98 3.99 -2.75
N ALA A 26 2.69 4.21 -2.52
CA ALA A 26 2.22 5.22 -1.58
C ALA A 26 2.74 4.97 -0.16
N ALA A 27 2.70 3.72 0.31
CA ALA A 27 3.28 3.32 1.57
C ALA A 27 4.79 3.61 1.61
N ALA A 28 5.51 3.31 0.52
CA ALA A 28 6.92 3.62 0.37
C ALA A 28 7.23 5.13 0.33
N ASP A 29 6.28 5.97 -0.07
CA ASP A 29 6.38 7.43 -0.03
C ASP A 29 6.08 8.05 1.34
N GLY A 30 5.48 7.28 2.27
CA GLY A 30 5.21 7.71 3.65
C GLY A 30 3.74 7.66 4.04
N ILE A 31 2.89 7.16 3.16
CA ILE A 31 1.44 7.10 3.34
C ILE A 31 1.11 5.70 3.84
N ASP A 32 1.32 5.49 5.13
CA ASP A 32 1.31 4.18 5.79
C ASP A 32 0.05 3.90 6.62
N THR A 33 -1.02 4.69 6.43
CA THR A 33 -2.33 4.44 7.03
C THR A 33 -3.43 4.35 5.97
N PRO A 34 -4.49 3.55 6.20
CA PRO A 34 -5.63 3.46 5.29
C PRO A 34 -6.28 4.83 5.04
N GLU A 35 -6.42 5.66 6.06
CA GLU A 35 -7.04 6.98 5.96
C GLU A 35 -6.23 7.91 5.05
N ALA A 36 -4.90 7.86 5.16
CA ALA A 36 -4.03 8.66 4.31
C ALA A 36 -4.01 8.15 2.86
N LEU A 37 -4.21 6.83 2.63
CA LEU A 37 -4.40 6.28 1.28
C LEU A 37 -5.73 6.74 0.68
N LEU A 38 -6.81 6.74 1.47
CA LEU A 38 -8.11 7.28 1.03
C LEU A 38 -7.96 8.73 0.58
N GLU A 39 -7.29 9.57 1.38
CA GLU A 39 -7.01 10.96 1.01
C GLU A 39 -6.15 11.08 -0.25
N LYS A 40 -5.02 10.34 -0.32
CA LYS A 40 -4.09 10.34 -1.47
C LYS A 40 -4.80 9.98 -2.77
N PHE A 41 -5.69 8.99 -2.72
CA PHE A 41 -6.42 8.50 -3.88
C PHE A 41 -7.76 9.21 -4.09
N GLY A 42 -8.15 10.14 -3.20
CA GLY A 42 -9.42 10.86 -3.24
C GLY A 42 -10.63 9.92 -3.17
N LEU A 43 -10.56 8.89 -2.34
CA LEU A 43 -11.60 7.88 -2.12
C LEU A 43 -12.39 8.20 -0.86
N GLU A 44 -13.66 7.79 -0.86
CA GLU A 44 -14.50 7.84 0.32
C GLU A 44 -14.37 6.53 1.13
N GLU A 45 -14.53 6.63 2.44
CA GLU A 45 -14.59 5.46 3.31
C GLU A 45 -15.74 4.53 2.87
N GLY A 46 -15.46 3.23 2.76
CA GLY A 46 -16.44 2.25 2.29
C GLY A 46 -16.52 2.11 0.77
N THR A 47 -15.68 2.81 0.00
CA THR A 47 -15.50 2.49 -1.43
C THR A 47 -14.99 1.05 -1.56
N GLU A 48 -15.58 0.27 -2.46
CA GLU A 48 -15.17 -1.11 -2.71
C GLU A 48 -13.68 -1.21 -3.01
N GLY A 49 -12.99 -2.13 -2.33
CA GLY A 49 -11.56 -2.33 -2.43
C GLY A 49 -10.74 -1.63 -1.34
N THR A 50 -11.28 -0.59 -0.70
CA THR A 50 -10.57 0.15 0.37
C THR A 50 -10.41 -0.67 1.64
N GLU A 51 -11.27 -1.65 1.88
CA GLU A 51 -11.14 -2.63 2.96
C GLU A 51 -9.84 -3.45 2.87
N ASN A 52 -9.21 -3.49 1.69
CA ASN A 52 -7.96 -4.19 1.46
C ASN A 52 -6.72 -3.35 1.82
N PHE A 53 -6.85 -2.04 2.05
CA PHE A 53 -5.71 -1.18 2.34
C PHE A 53 -4.98 -1.57 3.62
N GLN A 54 -5.68 -1.81 4.73
CA GLN A 54 -5.04 -2.23 5.98
C GLN A 54 -4.32 -3.58 5.82
N PRO A 55 -4.95 -4.65 5.28
CA PRO A 55 -4.25 -5.91 5.01
C PRO A 55 -3.03 -5.78 4.10
N ILE A 56 -3.06 -4.93 3.08
CA ILE A 56 -1.90 -4.68 2.20
C ILE A 56 -0.79 -3.98 2.99
N LEU A 57 -1.13 -2.93 3.75
CA LEU A 57 -0.16 -2.20 4.56
C LEU A 57 0.51 -3.11 5.60
N ASP A 58 -0.25 -3.95 6.31
CA ASP A 58 0.29 -4.89 7.29
C ASP A 58 1.36 -5.82 6.71
N VAL A 59 1.20 -6.20 5.43
CA VAL A 59 2.14 -7.04 4.70
C VAL A 59 3.40 -6.27 4.29
N PHE A 60 3.24 -5.09 3.69
CA PHE A 60 4.36 -4.40 3.04
C PHE A 60 5.09 -3.41 3.94
N LEU A 61 4.44 -2.83 4.96
CA LEU A 61 5.08 -1.85 5.85
C LEU A 61 6.32 -2.38 6.57
N PRO A 62 6.37 -3.62 7.09
CA PRO A 62 7.60 -4.16 7.68
C PRO A 62 8.77 -4.20 6.70
N ALA A 63 8.52 -4.53 5.42
CA ALA A 63 9.54 -4.55 4.38
C ALA A 63 9.98 -3.13 4.00
N ILE A 64 9.03 -2.20 3.84
CA ILE A 64 9.30 -0.78 3.55
C ILE A 64 10.10 -0.13 4.67
N ALA A 65 9.74 -0.40 5.93
CA ALA A 65 10.45 0.12 7.09
C ALA A 65 11.91 -0.33 7.12
N ARG A 66 12.20 -1.61 6.79
CA ARG A 66 13.57 -2.12 6.66
C ARG A 66 14.35 -1.46 5.53
N LEU A 67 13.70 -1.16 4.40
CA LEU A 67 14.34 -0.45 3.29
C LEU A 67 14.69 0.99 3.65
N ARG A 68 13.79 1.68 4.37
CA ARG A 68 14.03 3.04 4.87
C ARG A 68 15.13 3.10 5.92
N SER A 69 15.14 2.15 6.87
CA SER A 69 16.16 2.10 7.91
C SER A 69 17.50 1.54 7.42
N GLY A 70 17.49 0.81 6.30
CA GLY A 70 18.67 0.19 5.68
C GLY A 70 19.54 1.13 4.84
N SER A 71 19.21 2.42 4.75
CA SER A 71 20.12 3.42 4.19
C SER A 71 21.24 3.74 5.20
N CYS A 72 22.41 3.17 4.95
CA CYS A 72 23.72 3.39 5.60
C CYS A 72 24.06 2.51 6.81
N GLY A 73 24.52 1.29 6.52
CA GLY A 73 25.31 0.45 7.41
C GLY A 73 26.37 -0.34 6.61
N GLY A 74 27.05 0.33 5.68
CA GLY A 74 28.26 -0.19 5.06
C GLY A 74 29.48 0.36 5.79
N GLY A 75 30.32 -0.51 6.34
CA GLY A 75 31.58 -0.18 7.02
C GLY A 75 31.66 -0.70 8.44
#